data_AF-A0A1V4PY05-F1
#
_entry.id   AF-A0A1V4PY05-F1
#
_cell.length_a   1.000
_cell.length_b   1.000
_cell.length_c   1.000
_cell.angle_alpha   90.00
_cell.angle_beta   90.00
_cell.angle_gamma   90.00
#
_symmetry.space_group_name_H-M   'P 1'
#
loop_
_entity.id
_entity.type
_entity.pdbx_description
1 polymer ?
#
loop_
_entity_poly.entity_id
_entity_poly.type
_entity_poly.pdbx_seq_one_letter_code
_entity_poly.pdbx_strand_id
1 'polypeptide(L)'
;MIAAPAVSRFVSQVVFDENYPTIAAEVQTLIGNGGEARRRARVITCRTDRGDLLAEVIETTSGWVVHYRDGNGDLNRNADSYMPFRRGGWALEPLTGDRGQLFEAVGRSGLYGLQGAYFIDRIAAGEIGFTVRKPDRLSRP
;
A
#
# COMPACT_ATOMS: atom_id res chain seq x y z
N MET A 1 10.96 18.11 -25.74
CA MET A 1 10.48 17.01 -24.87
C MET A 1 10.31 17.58 -23.48
N ILE A 2 9.07 17.81 -23.05
CA ILE A 2 8.80 18.25 -21.68
C ILE A 2 8.68 16.97 -20.88
N ALA A 3 9.69 16.65 -20.07
CA ALA A 3 9.52 15.68 -19.01
C ALA A 3 8.38 16.21 -18.13
N ALA A 4 7.24 15.52 -18.13
CA ALA A 4 6.17 15.85 -17.20
C ALA A 4 6.81 15.87 -15.80
N PRO A 5 6.66 16.95 -15.02
CA PRO A 5 7.13 16.92 -13.65
C PRO A 5 6.48 15.71 -13.00
N ALA A 6 7.27 14.89 -12.32
CA ALA A 6 6.76 13.85 -11.45
C ALA A 6 6.05 14.56 -10.29
N VAL A 7 4.84 15.07 -10.57
CA VAL A 7 3.97 15.69 -9.60
C VAL A 7 3.66 14.57 -8.64
N SER A 8 4.11 14.75 -7.40
CA SER A 8 3.85 13.90 -6.27
C SER A 8 2.37 13.53 -6.24
N ARG A 9 2.00 12.34 -6.75
CA ARG A 9 0.61 11.92 -6.89
C ARG A 9 0.08 11.39 -5.55
N PHE A 10 0.20 12.17 -4.49
CA PHE A 10 -0.48 11.83 -3.24
C PHE A 10 -1.96 12.17 -3.35
N VAL A 11 -2.79 11.34 -2.74
CA VAL A 11 -4.24 11.51 -2.75
C VAL A 11 -4.72 11.77 -1.33
N SER A 12 -5.56 12.79 -1.15
CA SER A 12 -6.17 13.06 0.16
C SER A 12 -7.25 12.02 0.46
N GLN A 13 -7.58 11.83 1.75
CA GLN A 13 -8.66 10.92 2.14
C GLN A 13 -10.00 11.27 1.49
N VAL A 14 -10.33 12.56 1.40
CA VAL A 14 -11.59 13.03 0.79
C VAL A 14 -11.67 12.63 -0.68
N VAL A 15 -10.61 12.92 -1.45
CA VAL A 15 -10.55 12.56 -2.87
C VAL A 15 -10.56 11.05 -3.07
N PHE A 16 -9.87 10.30 -2.20
CA PHE A 16 -9.89 8.85 -2.23
C PHE A 16 -11.30 8.29 -2.00
N ASP A 17 -12.02 8.78 -1.00
CA ASP A 17 -13.37 8.34 -0.68
C ASP A 17 -14.35 8.63 -1.83
N GLU A 18 -14.23 9.80 -2.46
CA GLU A 18 -15.04 10.20 -3.62
C GLU A 18 -14.78 9.33 -4.86
N ASN A 19 -13.52 8.89 -5.05
CA ASN A 19 -13.09 8.14 -6.25
C ASN A 19 -12.90 6.64 -5.99
N TYR A 20 -13.27 6.14 -4.80
CA TYR A 20 -12.99 4.78 -4.36
C TYR A 20 -13.40 3.71 -5.38
N PRO A 21 -14.61 3.74 -5.99
CA PRO A 21 -15.01 2.72 -6.96
C PRO A 21 -14.09 2.64 -8.18
N THR A 22 -13.64 3.80 -8.69
CA THR A 22 -12.72 3.90 -9.83
C THR A 22 -11.35 3.36 -9.45
N ILE A 23 -10.82 3.80 -8.31
CA ILE A 23 -9.53 3.37 -7.77
C ILE A 23 -9.52 1.85 -7.58
N ALA A 24 -10.57 1.28 -6.97
CA ALA A 24 -10.67 -0.16 -6.75
C ALA A 24 -10.69 -0.95 -8.06
N ALA A 25 -11.42 -0.48 -9.08
CA ALA A 25 -11.47 -1.11 -10.39
C ALA A 25 -10.11 -1.07 -11.12
N GLU A 26 -9.38 0.04 -11.02
CA GLU A 26 -8.02 0.17 -11.56
C GLU A 26 -7.06 -0.81 -10.89
N VAL A 27 -7.05 -0.86 -9.56
CA VAL A 27 -6.21 -1.76 -8.77
C VAL A 27 -6.51 -3.22 -9.12
N GLN A 28 -7.79 -3.60 -9.18
CA GLN A 28 -8.21 -4.96 -9.54
C GLN A 28 -7.72 -5.34 -10.93
N THR A 29 -7.87 -4.43 -11.91
CA THR A 29 -7.40 -4.64 -13.28
C THR A 29 -5.88 -4.84 -13.32
N LEU A 30 -5.13 -4.02 -12.59
CA LEU A 30 -3.66 -4.12 -12.53
C LEU A 30 -3.18 -5.42 -11.89
N ILE A 31 -3.82 -5.85 -10.80
CA ILE A 31 -3.51 -7.12 -10.14
C ILE A 31 -3.82 -8.30 -11.06
N GLY A 32 -4.95 -8.26 -11.78
CA GLY A 32 -5.36 -9.31 -12.73
C GLY A 32 -4.47 -9.43 -13.96
N ASN A 33 -3.87 -8.33 -14.43
CA ASN A 33 -3.07 -8.29 -15.66
C ASN A 33 -1.62 -8.78 -15.51
N GLY A 34 -1.18 -9.16 -14.31
CA GLY A 34 0.11 -9.81 -14.07
C GLY A 34 1.33 -8.86 -14.06
N GLY A 35 2.54 -9.45 -14.05
CA GLY A 35 3.77 -8.76 -13.67
C GLY A 35 4.23 -7.64 -14.61
N GLU A 36 4.04 -7.77 -15.92
CA GLU A 36 4.47 -6.74 -16.88
C GLU A 36 3.60 -5.47 -16.78
N ALA A 37 2.28 -5.63 -16.69
CA ALA A 37 1.36 -4.53 -16.47
C ALA A 37 1.68 -3.78 -15.17
N ARG A 38 1.97 -4.54 -14.10
CA ARG A 38 2.36 -3.98 -12.79
C ARG A 38 3.68 -3.21 -12.84
N ARG A 39 4.68 -3.64 -13.62
CA ARG A 39 5.92 -2.88 -13.81
C ARG A 39 5.65 -1.54 -14.52
N ARG A 40 4.84 -1.56 -15.57
CA ARG A 40 4.46 -0.35 -16.32
C ARG A 40 3.65 0.63 -15.46
N ALA A 41 2.79 0.10 -14.59
CA ALA A 41 1.97 0.87 -13.64
C ALA A 41 2.71 1.28 -12.34
N ARG A 42 4.04 1.12 -12.31
CA ARG A 42 4.91 1.53 -11.18
C ARG A 42 4.48 0.97 -9.82
N VAL A 43 4.12 -0.31 -9.78
CA VAL A 43 3.76 -0.97 -8.52
C VAL A 43 5.01 -1.20 -7.67
N ILE A 44 5.02 -0.64 -6.46
CA ILE A 44 6.07 -0.84 -5.46
C ILE A 44 5.64 -1.95 -4.52
N THR A 45 6.52 -2.91 -4.29
CA THR A 45 6.20 -4.07 -3.44
C THR A 45 6.90 -3.99 -2.09
N CYS A 46 6.14 -4.06 -1.00
CA CYS A 46 6.66 -4.14 0.36
C CYS A 46 6.65 -5.60 0.82
N ARG A 47 7.83 -6.17 1.10
CA ARG A 47 7.98 -7.56 1.57
C ARG A 47 8.69 -7.63 2.92
N THR A 48 8.49 -8.73 3.65
CA THR A 48 9.37 -9.10 4.75
C THR A 48 10.72 -9.56 4.23
N ASP A 49 11.71 -9.65 5.13
CA ASP A 49 13.03 -10.26 4.88
C ASP A 49 12.94 -11.74 4.49
N ARG A 50 11.85 -12.41 4.87
CA ARG A 50 11.51 -13.79 4.47
C ARG A 50 10.78 -13.88 3.13
N GLY A 51 10.54 -12.75 2.47
CA GLY A 51 9.89 -12.69 1.16
C GLY A 51 8.36 -12.67 1.20
N ASP A 52 7.74 -12.59 2.38
CA ASP A 52 6.28 -12.45 2.48
C ASP A 52 5.89 -11.06 1.99
N LEU A 53 5.11 -10.97 0.92
CA LEU A 53 4.50 -9.72 0.49
C LEU A 53 3.49 -9.25 1.55
N LEU A 54 3.61 -7.99 1.97
CA LEU A 54 2.75 -7.33 2.97
C LEU A 54 1.76 -6.39 2.28
N ALA A 55 2.30 -5.50 1.45
CA ALA A 55 1.54 -4.47 0.77
C ALA A 55 2.16 -4.11 -0.58
N GLU A 56 1.38 -3.46 -1.41
CA GLU A 56 1.73 -2.96 -2.73
C GLU A 56 1.31 -1.49 -2.80
N VAL A 57 2.20 -0.61 -3.24
CA VAL A 57 1.83 0.79 -3.50
C VAL A 57 1.65 0.94 -5.00
N ILE A 58 0.48 1.42 -5.41
CA ILE A 58 0.03 1.41 -6.79
C ILE A 58 -0.26 2.84 -7.23
N GLU A 59 0.29 3.26 -8.36
CA GLU A 59 -0.04 4.55 -8.97
C GLU A 59 -1.39 4.43 -9.69
N THR A 60 -2.41 5.11 -9.18
CA THR A 60 -3.73 5.22 -9.84
C THR A 60 -3.90 6.58 -10.49
N THR A 61 -5.00 6.77 -11.22
CA THR A 61 -5.36 8.08 -11.78
C THR A 61 -5.52 9.16 -10.71
N SER A 62 -6.03 8.81 -9.52
CA SER A 62 -6.27 9.74 -8.42
C SER A 62 -5.06 9.92 -7.50
N GLY A 63 -4.15 8.95 -7.50
CA GLY A 63 -2.88 9.01 -6.78
C GLY A 63 -2.38 7.66 -6.29
N TRP A 64 -1.34 7.70 -5.47
CA TRP A 64 -0.76 6.52 -4.85
C TRP A 64 -1.69 5.95 -3.79
N VAL A 65 -1.97 4.66 -3.91
CA VAL A 65 -2.76 3.90 -2.93
C VAL A 65 -1.96 2.71 -2.44
N VAL A 66 -2.12 2.39 -1.16
CA VAL A 66 -1.56 1.20 -0.54
C VAL A 66 -2.63 0.11 -0.60
N HIS A 67 -2.29 -1.00 -1.26
CA HIS A 67 -3.06 -2.22 -1.36
C HIS A 67 -2.44 -3.29 -0.46
N TYR A 68 -3.21 -3.90 0.43
CA TYR A 68 -2.71 -4.96 1.31
C TYR A 68 -2.98 -6.35 0.72
N ARG A 69 -1.97 -7.23 0.79
CA ARG A 69 -2.02 -8.57 0.17
C ARG A 69 -3.16 -9.45 0.69
N ASP A 70 -3.52 -9.29 1.97
CA ASP A 70 -4.56 -10.09 2.64
C ASP A 70 -5.92 -9.35 2.69
N GLY A 71 -6.19 -8.50 1.70
CA GLY A 71 -7.49 -7.87 1.49
C GLY A 71 -8.59 -8.82 0.97
N ASN A 72 -8.65 -10.07 1.44
CA ASN A 72 -9.76 -10.98 1.16
C ASN A 72 -10.42 -11.36 2.50
N GLY A 73 -11.73 -11.18 2.60
CA GLY A 73 -12.48 -11.02 3.86
C GLY A 73 -12.43 -12.15 4.91
N ASP A 74 -11.63 -13.19 4.73
CA ASP A 74 -11.57 -14.35 5.62
C ASP A 74 -10.54 -14.24 6.74
N LEU A 75 -9.49 -13.42 6.62
CA LEU A 75 -8.55 -13.15 7.73
C LEU A 75 -9.12 -12.18 8.79
N ASN A 76 -10.24 -11.51 8.47
CA ASN A 76 -10.89 -10.50 9.33
C ASN A 76 -12.01 -11.05 10.23
N ARG A 77 -12.21 -12.36 10.30
CA ARG A 77 -13.22 -12.97 11.20
C ARG A 77 -12.73 -13.19 12.62
N ASN A 78 -11.43 -13.12 12.89
CA ASN A 78 -10.89 -13.22 14.24
C ASN A 78 -10.60 -11.82 14.80
N ALA A 79 -11.60 -11.29 15.51
CA ALA A 79 -11.51 -10.13 16.41
C ALA A 79 -10.25 -10.26 17.30
N ASP A 80 -9.29 -9.35 17.28
CA ASP A 80 -9.36 -7.99 17.85
C ASP A 80 -8.45 -6.98 17.12
N SER A 81 -8.21 -7.16 15.81
CA SER A 81 -7.32 -6.25 15.08
C SER A 81 -8.06 -4.97 14.67
N TYR A 82 -7.62 -3.85 15.24
CA TYR A 82 -8.10 -2.47 15.06
C TYR A 82 -7.85 -1.93 13.64
N MET A 83 -8.14 -2.71 12.60
CA MET A 83 -7.90 -2.27 11.23
C MET A 83 -9.17 -1.64 10.63
N PRO A 84 -9.08 -0.43 10.04
CA PRO A 84 -10.21 0.26 9.45
C PRO A 84 -10.61 -0.38 8.11
N PHE A 85 -11.20 -1.57 8.13
CA PHE A 85 -11.77 -2.19 6.92
C PHE A 85 -13.16 -1.62 6.65
N ARG A 86 -13.30 -0.72 5.67
CA ARG A 86 -14.62 -0.33 5.16
C ARG A 86 -15.01 -1.13 3.93
N ARG A 87 -16.17 -1.80 4.06
CA ARG A 87 -17.12 -2.32 3.06
C ARG A 87 -16.63 -2.36 1.59
N GLY A 88 -16.46 -3.57 1.04
CA GLY A 88 -16.42 -3.75 -0.42
C GLY A 88 -15.32 -4.64 -1.00
N GLY A 89 -14.56 -5.35 -0.17
CA GLY A 89 -13.78 -6.51 -0.63
C GLY A 89 -12.32 -6.28 -0.99
N TRP A 90 -11.75 -5.09 -0.75
CA TRP A 90 -10.30 -4.84 -0.87
C TRP A 90 -9.82 -3.92 0.25
N ALA A 91 -8.62 -4.16 0.74
CA ALA A 91 -7.97 -3.32 1.75
C ALA A 91 -7.11 -2.28 1.01
N LEU A 92 -7.68 -1.10 0.80
CA LEU A 92 -7.04 0.04 0.12
C LEU A 92 -7.00 1.24 1.04
N GLU A 93 -5.85 1.91 1.09
CA GLU A 93 -5.69 3.18 1.81
C GLU A 93 -4.97 4.22 0.92
N PRO A 94 -5.32 5.51 1.03
CA PRO A 94 -4.61 6.56 0.31
C PRO A 94 -3.21 6.78 0.90
N LEU A 95 -2.20 7.00 0.05
CA LEU A 95 -0.93 7.56 0.50
C LEU A 95 -1.01 9.10 0.41
N THR A 96 -1.12 9.74 1.57
CA THR A 96 -1.51 11.16 1.69
C THR A 96 -0.35 12.14 1.56
N GLY A 97 0.88 11.65 1.47
CA GLY A 97 2.10 12.47 1.49
C GLY A 97 2.54 12.86 2.91
N ASP A 98 1.73 12.60 3.93
CA ASP A 98 2.16 12.68 5.31
C ASP A 98 3.17 11.56 5.60
N ARG A 99 4.39 11.96 5.97
CA ARG A 99 5.47 11.04 6.34
C ARG A 99 5.17 10.29 7.64
N GLY A 100 4.34 10.88 8.51
CA GLY A 100 3.89 10.30 9.78
C GLY A 100 2.70 9.35 9.66
N GLN A 101 2.10 9.22 8.47
CA GLN A 101 1.00 8.29 8.23
C GLN A 101 1.42 6.86 8.60
N LEU A 102 0.57 6.14 9.33
CA LEU A 102 0.82 4.76 9.74
C LEU A 102 -0.08 3.82 8.97
N PHE A 103 0.52 2.79 8.39
CA PHE A 103 -0.15 1.70 7.71
C PHE A 103 0.15 0.41 8.48
N GLU A 104 -0.89 -0.36 8.78
CA GLU A 104 -0.73 -1.64 9.46
C GLU A 104 -0.88 -2.76 8.43
N ALA A 105 0.03 -3.73 8.43
CA ALA A 105 -0.02 -4.87 7.53
C ALA A 105 0.21 -6.16 8.30
N VAL A 106 -0.57 -7.20 8.00
CA VAL A 106 -0.40 -8.53 8.57
C VAL A 106 0.48 -9.36 7.65
N GLY A 107 1.59 -9.85 8.17
CA GLY A 107 2.43 -10.85 7.50
C GLY A 107 2.35 -12.20 8.22
N ARG A 108 2.97 -13.22 7.62
CA ARG A 108 3.00 -14.59 8.19
C ARG A 108 3.52 -14.65 9.64
N SER A 109 4.41 -13.74 10.03
CA SER A 109 5.02 -13.67 11.36
C SER A 109 4.41 -12.59 12.28
N GLY A 110 3.26 -12.02 11.91
CA GLY A 110 2.47 -11.10 12.73
C GLY A 110 2.27 -9.72 12.11
N LEU A 111 1.86 -8.76 12.93
CA LEU A 111 1.57 -7.38 12.54
C LEU A 111 2.85 -6.55 12.31
N TYR A 112 2.81 -5.70 11.28
CA TYR A 112 3.86 -4.75 10.89
C TYR A 112 3.26 -3.35 10.82
N GLY A 113 3.91 -2.40 11.50
CA GLY A 113 3.65 -0.97 11.30
C GLY A 113 4.59 -0.42 10.23
N LEU A 114 4.03 0.21 9.21
CA LEU A 114 4.74 0.83 8.09
C LEU A 114 4.46 2.33 8.13
N GLN A 115 5.51 3.15 8.19
CA GLN A 115 5.38 4.60 8.08
C GLN A 115 5.27 5.05 6.62
N GLY A 116 4.48 6.10 6.38
CA GLY A 116 4.36 6.77 5.08
C GLY A 116 5.71 7.21 4.53
N ALA A 117 6.62 7.65 5.41
CA ALA A 117 8.02 7.94 5.07
C ALA A 117 8.68 6.81 4.26
N TYR A 118 8.48 5.53 4.64
CA TYR A 118 9.08 4.41 3.90
C TYR A 118 8.59 4.36 2.46
N PHE A 119 7.29 4.52 2.22
CA PHE A 119 6.76 4.48 0.86
C PHE A 119 7.21 5.70 0.05
N ILE A 120 7.15 6.89 0.65
CA ILE A 120 7.53 8.15 0.01
C ILE A 120 8.99 8.12 -0.44
N ASP A 121 9.89 7.67 0.41
CA ASP A 121 11.33 7.62 0.11
C ASP A 121 11.63 6.63 -1.02
N ARG A 122 10.89 5.50 -1.08
CA ARG A 122 11.06 4.47 -2.11
C ARG A 122 10.49 4.90 -3.46
N ILE A 123 9.35 5.59 -3.45
CA ILE A 123 8.80 6.25 -4.65
C ILE A 123 9.80 7.27 -5.18
N ALA A 124 10.35 8.12 -4.31
CA ALA A 124 11.31 9.15 -4.70
C ALA A 124 12.62 8.56 -5.26
N ALA A 125 13.04 7.40 -4.75
CA ALA A 125 14.20 6.66 -5.24
C ALA A 125 13.93 5.87 -6.54
N GLY A 126 12.69 5.82 -7.04
CA GLY A 126 12.32 5.04 -8.22
C GLY A 126 12.41 3.53 -8.02
N GLU A 127 12.32 3.05 -6.77
CA GLU A 127 12.37 1.63 -6.46
C GLU A 127 11.04 0.92 -6.79
N ILE A 128 11.11 -0.33 -7.21
CA ILE A 128 9.94 -1.19 -7.50
C ILE A 128 9.62 -2.16 -6.35
N GLY A 129 10.42 -2.13 -5.29
CA GLY A 129 10.15 -2.91 -4.10
C GLY A 129 11.18 -2.71 -3.02
N PHE A 130 10.76 -2.93 -1.78
CA PHE A 130 11.61 -2.82 -0.61
C PHE A 130 11.25 -3.88 0.42
N THR A 131 12.23 -4.15 1.28
CA THR A 131 12.12 -5.12 2.35
C THR A 131 12.02 -4.42 3.69
N VAL A 132 11.05 -4.82 4.49
CA VAL A 132 10.92 -4.40 5.89
C VAL A 132 11.28 -5.55 6.80
N ARG A 133 11.91 -5.20 7.91
CA ARG A 133 12.14 -6.13 9.01
C ARG A 133 11.13 -5.81 10.10
N LYS A 134 10.62 -6.85 10.75
CA LYS A 134 9.87 -6.63 11.99
C LYS A 134 10.85 -5.95 12.94
N PRO A 135 10.49 -4.82 13.57
CA PRO A 135 11.34 -4.30 14.63
C PRO A 135 11.54 -5.44 15.63
N ASP A 136 12.80 -5.74 15.94
CA ASP A 136 13.12 -6.59 17.09
C ASP A 136 12.29 -6.04 18.23
N ARG A 137 11.45 -6.91 18.84
CA ARG A 137 10.44 -6.57 19.86
C ARG A 137 10.76 -5.22 20.47
N LEU A 138 9.90 -4.22 20.25
CA LEU A 138 9.98 -2.93 20.94
C LEU A 138 10.35 -3.28 22.38
N SER A 139 11.61 -3.02 22.74
CA SER A 139 12.06 -3.23 24.09
C SER A 139 11.25 -2.19 24.84
N ARG A 140 10.19 -2.65 25.51
CA ARG A 140 9.43 -1.77 26.37
C ARG A 140 10.46 -1.17 27.33
N PRO A 141 10.52 0.17 27.48
CA PRO A 141 11.33 0.78 28.51
C PRO A 141 10.94 0.24 29.89
#